data_AF-A0A1I1IMM9-F1
#
_entry.id   AF-A0A1I1IMM9-F1
#
_cell.length_a   1.000
_cell.length_b   1.000
_cell.length_c   1.000
_cell.angle_alpha   90.00
_cell.angle_beta   90.00
_cell.angle_gamma   90.00
#
_symmetry.space_group_name_H-M   'P 1'
#
loop_
_entity.id
_entity.type
_entity.pdbx_description
1 polymer ?
#
loop_
_entity_poly.entity_id
_entity_poly.type
_entity_poly.pdbx_seq_one_letter_code
_entity_poly.pdbx_strand_id
1 'polypeptide(L)'
;MDDGLLADALARDDVVAALQLLRPAQLVVPLAERAPGGAHRWGTLEAADRRWLVAFTSWPAMERATGRSGVPGRVVSLPELAAGWPDPTWGLAVDPGLAGHLTLEAGTVARLAAPSLAEQVAAEPDLVHPLVQALLPVAEVDPRLDRGDGRYSGYVHQLHDVLHIATPTGLVRALGRSGDGPELVGDRGSVFLLRWPAVGPELYRPAYGGRTEEGRDAVAGWVVEDAPFVGLGFSPQVDALVREHRVHGVELPHDAQLFELGEDGREHRWGTWDGDRGTWLLTPPRYAEVPA
;
A
#
# COMPACT_ATOMS: atom_id res chain seq x y z
N MET A 1 11.57 -16.81 -10.58
CA MET A 1 10.73 -17.17 -11.75
C MET A 1 11.56 -18.05 -12.67
N ASP A 2 10.95 -18.86 -13.55
CA ASP A 2 11.72 -19.45 -14.66
C ASP A 2 11.97 -18.36 -15.71
N ASP A 3 13.22 -17.92 -15.84
CA ASP A 3 13.65 -16.86 -16.77
C ASP A 3 13.26 -17.18 -18.22
N GLY A 4 13.14 -18.48 -18.57
CA GLY A 4 12.71 -18.93 -19.90
C GLY A 4 11.28 -18.52 -20.24
N LEU A 5 10.37 -18.54 -19.25
CA LEU A 5 8.95 -18.22 -19.49
C LEU A 5 8.74 -16.74 -19.86
N LEU A 6 9.49 -15.84 -19.23
CA LEU A 6 9.42 -14.42 -19.57
C LEU A 6 9.97 -14.16 -20.97
N ALA A 7 11.13 -14.74 -21.30
CA ALA A 7 11.71 -14.65 -22.63
C ALA A 7 10.77 -15.23 -23.72
N ASP A 8 10.13 -16.37 -23.46
CA ASP A 8 9.20 -17.02 -24.38
C ASP A 8 7.91 -16.21 -24.59
N ALA A 9 7.41 -15.51 -23.56
CA ALA A 9 6.27 -14.60 -23.70
C ALA A 9 6.64 -13.40 -24.58
N LEU A 10 7.78 -12.76 -24.31
CA LEU A 10 8.25 -11.60 -25.07
C LEU A 10 8.62 -11.94 -26.51
N ALA A 11 9.20 -13.11 -26.77
CA ALA A 11 9.50 -13.59 -28.12
C ALA A 11 8.23 -13.80 -28.98
N ARG A 12 7.07 -13.97 -28.34
CA ARG A 12 5.76 -14.09 -28.97
C ARG A 12 4.98 -12.77 -29.01
N ASP A 13 5.60 -11.66 -28.59
CA ASP A 13 4.97 -10.34 -28.43
C ASP A 13 3.76 -10.37 -27.47
N ASP A 14 3.74 -11.34 -26.54
CA ASP A 14 2.67 -11.51 -25.56
C ASP A 14 3.01 -10.75 -24.26
N VAL A 15 2.90 -9.43 -24.35
CA VAL A 15 3.17 -8.52 -23.22
C VAL A 15 2.23 -8.81 -22.05
N VAL A 16 0.98 -9.22 -22.31
CA VAL A 16 0.02 -9.54 -21.24
C VAL A 16 0.51 -10.73 -20.43
N ALA A 17 0.93 -11.82 -21.09
CA ALA A 17 1.51 -12.97 -20.40
C ALA A 17 2.77 -12.61 -19.62
N ALA A 18 3.65 -11.77 -20.19
CA ALA A 18 4.85 -11.30 -19.50
C ALA A 18 4.52 -10.54 -18.20
N LEU A 19 3.56 -9.62 -18.24
CA LEU A 19 3.11 -8.87 -17.06
C LEU A 19 2.45 -9.78 -16.00
N GLN A 20 1.68 -10.79 -16.43
CA GLN A 20 1.09 -11.77 -15.53
C GLN A 20 2.13 -12.64 -14.82
N LEU A 21 3.22 -13.00 -15.52
CA LEU A 21 4.35 -13.70 -14.92
C LEU A 21 5.06 -12.84 -13.86
N LEU A 22 5.20 -11.54 -14.10
CA LEU A 22 5.88 -10.62 -13.17
C LEU A 22 5.09 -10.34 -11.90
N ARG A 23 3.75 -10.37 -11.96
CA ARG A 23 2.88 -10.01 -10.82
C ARG A 23 3.19 -10.78 -9.52
N PRO A 24 3.31 -12.12 -9.51
CA PRO A 24 3.70 -12.88 -8.31
C PRO A 24 5.22 -13.07 -8.17
N ALA A 25 6.02 -12.44 -9.03
CA ALA A 25 7.45 -12.74 -9.10
C ALA A 25 8.22 -12.20 -7.90
N GLN A 26 9.21 -12.99 -7.49
CA GLN A 26 10.32 -12.53 -6.67
C GLN A 26 11.46 -12.14 -7.61
N LEU A 27 11.94 -10.91 -7.48
CA LEU A 27 13.02 -10.33 -8.28
C LEU A 27 14.28 -10.17 -7.44
N VAL A 28 15.43 -10.35 -8.05
CA VAL A 28 16.73 -10.06 -7.46
C VAL A 28 17.14 -8.65 -7.87
N VAL A 29 17.28 -7.76 -6.90
CA VAL A 29 17.75 -6.40 -7.13
C VAL A 29 19.19 -6.27 -6.65
N PRO A 30 20.13 -5.88 -7.52
CA PRO A 30 21.52 -5.66 -7.11
C PRO A 30 21.60 -4.50 -6.11
N LEU A 31 22.43 -4.68 -5.08
CA LEU A 31 22.75 -3.64 -4.12
C LEU A 31 23.97 -2.88 -4.63
N ALA A 32 23.84 -1.57 -4.85
CA ALA A 32 25.00 -0.72 -5.10
C ALA A 32 25.80 -0.51 -3.80
N GLU A 33 27.06 -0.09 -3.93
CA GLU A 33 27.91 0.23 -2.77
C GLU A 33 27.23 1.26 -1.85
N ARG A 34 27.32 1.01 -0.54
CA ARG A 34 26.62 1.77 0.51
C ARG A 34 27.04 3.23 0.47
N ALA A 35 26.08 4.15 0.34
CA ALA A 35 26.37 5.58 0.50
C ALA A 35 26.71 5.92 1.96
N PRO A 36 27.53 6.96 2.21
CA PRO A 36 27.71 7.49 3.56
C PRO A 36 26.35 7.92 4.12
N GLY A 37 25.89 7.29 5.21
CA GLY A 37 24.55 7.48 5.77
C GLY A 37 23.68 6.21 5.84
N GLY A 38 24.11 5.11 5.23
CA GLY A 38 23.65 3.76 5.60
C GLY A 38 22.42 3.20 4.87
N ALA A 39 21.76 3.94 3.99
CA ALA A 39 20.72 3.39 3.12
C ALA A 39 21.34 2.62 1.94
N HIS A 40 20.79 1.44 1.64
CA HIS A 40 21.15 0.69 0.45
C HIS A 40 20.70 1.46 -0.80
N ARG A 41 21.60 1.63 -1.79
CA ARG A 41 21.25 2.22 -3.08
C ARG A 41 20.87 1.10 -4.03
N TRP A 42 19.70 1.23 -4.65
CA TRP A 42 19.26 0.37 -5.74
C TRP A 42 20.27 0.42 -6.89
N GLY A 43 20.52 -0.71 -7.55
CA GLY A 43 21.23 -0.68 -8.83
C GLY A 43 20.39 0.02 -9.88
N THR A 44 20.98 1.00 -10.56
CA THR A 44 20.29 1.81 -11.58
C THR A 44 21.07 1.85 -12.89
N LEU A 45 20.36 2.02 -14.00
CA LEU A 45 20.93 2.36 -15.31
C LEU A 45 20.30 3.66 -15.82
N GLU A 46 21.06 4.40 -16.62
CA GLU A 46 20.57 5.57 -17.35
C GLU A 46 20.33 5.15 -18.80
N ALA A 47 19.10 5.29 -19.29
CA ALA A 47 18.75 4.94 -20.67
C ALA A 47 17.52 5.74 -21.14
N ALA A 48 17.51 6.16 -22.41
CA ALA A 48 16.39 6.88 -23.02
C ALA A 48 15.90 8.07 -22.18
N ASP A 49 16.84 8.91 -21.71
CA ASP A 49 16.60 10.10 -20.87
C ASP A 49 15.86 9.84 -19.55
N ARG A 50 15.88 8.59 -19.08
CA ARG A 50 15.30 8.18 -17.81
C ARG A 50 16.27 7.30 -17.02
N ARG A 51 16.16 7.39 -15.70
CA ARG A 51 16.78 6.43 -14.78
C ARG A 51 15.89 5.21 -14.57
N TRP A 52 16.49 4.03 -14.60
CA TRP A 52 15.80 2.76 -14.43
C TRP A 52 16.37 2.02 -13.22
N LEU A 53 15.50 1.57 -12.32
CA LEU A 53 15.84 0.59 -11.31
C LEU A 53 16.04 -0.76 -12.00
N VAL A 54 17.14 -1.44 -11.70
CA VAL A 54 17.47 -2.74 -12.30
C VAL A 54 17.00 -3.86 -11.41
N ALA A 55 16.31 -4.85 -11.99
CA ALA A 55 15.92 -6.07 -11.31
C ALA A 55 16.11 -7.27 -12.23
N PHE A 56 16.32 -8.44 -11.65
CA PHE A 56 16.50 -9.69 -12.38
C PHE A 56 15.48 -10.72 -11.93
N THR A 57 15.01 -11.60 -12.80
CA THR A 57 14.03 -12.65 -12.45
C THR A 57 14.64 -13.76 -11.59
N SER A 58 15.97 -13.85 -11.53
CA SER A 58 16.72 -14.83 -10.76
C SER A 58 18.17 -14.39 -10.47
N TRP A 59 18.84 -15.06 -9.52
CA TRP A 59 20.28 -14.88 -9.29
C TRP A 59 21.12 -15.27 -10.52
N PRO A 60 20.90 -16.43 -11.18
CA PRO A 60 21.56 -16.75 -12.44
C PRO A 60 21.38 -15.71 -13.55
N ALA A 61 20.21 -15.06 -13.65
CA ALA A 61 20.00 -13.95 -14.59
C ALA A 61 20.93 -12.78 -14.28
N MET A 62 21.01 -12.37 -13.01
CA MET A 62 21.92 -11.31 -12.59
C MET A 62 23.38 -11.64 -12.90
N GLU A 63 23.83 -12.86 -12.61
CA GLU A 63 25.22 -13.28 -12.89
C GLU A 63 25.53 -13.29 -14.39
N ARG A 64 24.60 -13.77 -15.23
CA ARG A 64 24.73 -13.74 -16.69
C ARG A 64 24.79 -12.32 -17.24
N ALA A 65 23.92 -11.44 -16.76
CA ALA A 65 23.85 -10.05 -17.21
C ALA A 65 25.07 -9.23 -16.79
N THR A 66 25.59 -9.48 -15.57
CA THR A 66 26.74 -8.75 -15.03
C THR A 66 28.09 -9.36 -15.40
N GLY A 67 28.11 -10.62 -15.85
CA GLY A 67 29.33 -11.40 -16.09
C GLY A 67 30.12 -11.70 -14.80
N ARG A 68 29.51 -11.53 -13.61
CA ARG A 68 30.16 -11.66 -12.31
C ARG A 68 29.33 -12.58 -11.41
N SER A 69 29.98 -13.57 -10.80
CA SER A 69 29.37 -14.37 -9.74
C SER A 69 29.43 -13.66 -8.40
N GLY A 70 28.45 -13.92 -7.54
CA GLY A 70 28.43 -13.38 -6.16
C GLY A 70 28.21 -11.87 -6.06
N VAL A 71 27.56 -11.25 -7.06
CA VAL A 71 27.14 -9.85 -6.97
C VAL A 71 26.16 -9.70 -5.81
N PRO A 72 26.38 -8.78 -4.85
CA PRO A 72 25.45 -8.55 -3.76
C PRO A 72 24.07 -8.12 -4.28
N GLY A 73 23.03 -8.74 -3.75
CA GLY A 73 21.65 -8.45 -4.14
C GLY A 73 20.67 -8.75 -3.03
N ARG A 74 19.42 -8.36 -3.23
CA ARG A 74 18.29 -8.70 -2.34
C ARG A 74 17.13 -9.22 -3.19
N VAL A 75 16.44 -10.23 -2.66
CA VAL A 75 15.19 -10.70 -3.24
C VAL A 75 14.05 -9.80 -2.76
N VAL A 76 13.24 -9.29 -3.68
CA VAL A 76 12.11 -8.41 -3.43
C VAL A 76 10.94 -8.74 -4.34
N SER A 77 9.74 -8.57 -3.85
CA SER A 77 8.50 -8.60 -4.62
C SER A 77 8.17 -7.24 -5.25
N LEU A 78 7.25 -7.21 -6.21
CA LEU A 78 6.74 -5.94 -6.76
C LEU A 78 6.07 -5.04 -5.70
N PRO A 79 5.25 -5.54 -4.76
CA PRO A 79 4.76 -4.75 -3.62
C PRO A 79 5.86 -4.12 -2.76
N GLU A 80 6.92 -4.85 -2.42
CA GLU A 80 8.04 -4.30 -1.63
C GLU A 80 8.79 -3.22 -2.41
N LEU A 81 8.97 -3.42 -3.72
CA LEU A 81 9.54 -2.39 -4.59
C LEU A 81 8.65 -1.15 -4.65
N ALA A 82 7.33 -1.32 -4.82
CA ALA A 82 6.38 -0.23 -4.89
C ALA A 82 6.31 0.58 -3.59
N ALA A 83 6.28 -0.09 -2.43
CA ALA A 83 6.28 0.56 -1.11
C ALA A 83 7.57 1.34 -0.82
N GLY A 84 8.70 0.91 -1.39
CA GLY A 84 10.01 1.55 -1.23
C GLY A 84 10.50 2.31 -2.46
N TRP A 85 9.60 2.67 -3.38
CA TRP A 85 9.99 3.20 -4.69
C TRP A 85 10.74 4.53 -4.53
N PRO A 86 11.96 4.66 -5.09
CA PRO A 86 12.83 5.79 -4.77
C PRO A 86 12.35 7.11 -5.37
N ASP A 87 11.78 7.06 -6.57
CA ASP A 87 11.42 8.24 -7.35
C ASP A 87 10.37 7.84 -8.40
N PRO A 88 9.18 8.47 -8.41
CA PRO A 88 8.10 8.13 -9.32
C PRO A 88 8.43 8.36 -10.81
N THR A 89 9.48 9.13 -11.13
CA THR A 89 9.93 9.36 -12.51
C THR A 89 10.79 8.23 -13.08
N TRP A 90 11.27 7.31 -12.23
CA TRP A 90 12.13 6.20 -12.65
C TRP A 90 11.31 5.02 -13.18
N GLY A 91 11.87 4.27 -14.13
CA GLY A 91 11.28 3.02 -14.61
C GLY A 91 11.88 1.78 -13.92
N LEU A 92 11.30 0.60 -14.18
CA LEU A 92 11.89 -0.70 -13.85
C LEU A 92 12.43 -1.36 -15.12
N ALA A 93 13.70 -1.73 -15.12
CA ALA A 93 14.30 -2.57 -16.14
C ALA A 93 14.49 -3.98 -15.57
N VAL A 94 13.70 -4.93 -16.06
CA VAL A 94 13.83 -6.35 -15.75
C VAL A 94 14.80 -6.99 -16.75
N ASP A 95 15.74 -7.78 -16.23
CA ASP A 95 16.71 -8.56 -17.00
C ASP A 95 17.43 -7.77 -18.12
N PRO A 96 17.95 -6.55 -17.86
CA PRO A 96 18.62 -5.76 -18.88
C PRO A 96 19.80 -6.53 -19.49
N GLY A 97 19.86 -6.56 -20.83
CA GLY A 97 20.88 -7.28 -21.59
C GLY A 97 20.63 -8.78 -21.77
N LEU A 98 19.49 -9.30 -21.33
CA LEU A 98 19.08 -10.70 -21.54
C LEU A 98 17.87 -10.80 -22.48
N ALA A 99 17.54 -12.03 -22.91
CA ALA A 99 16.39 -12.28 -23.78
C ALA A 99 15.04 -11.96 -23.12
N GLY A 100 14.95 -12.07 -21.79
CA GLY A 100 13.77 -11.70 -21.00
C GLY A 100 13.66 -10.20 -20.70
N HIS A 101 14.43 -9.34 -21.37
CA HIS A 101 14.47 -7.92 -21.06
C HIS A 101 13.11 -7.24 -21.26
N LEU A 102 12.63 -6.57 -20.21
CA LEU A 102 11.41 -5.77 -20.24
C LEU A 102 11.60 -4.47 -19.47
N THR A 103 11.08 -3.37 -20.01
CA THR A 103 11.01 -2.08 -19.32
C THR A 103 9.57 -1.76 -18.92
N LEU A 104 9.39 -1.32 -17.67
CA LEU A 104 8.10 -0.91 -17.13
C LEU A 104 8.18 0.53 -16.62
N GLU A 105 7.23 1.36 -17.01
CA GLU A 105 6.98 2.66 -16.40
C GLU A 105 6.59 2.50 -14.91
N ALA A 106 6.90 3.48 -14.06
CA ALA A 106 6.52 3.47 -12.64
C ALA A 106 5.02 3.23 -12.44
N GLY A 107 4.17 3.85 -13.27
CA GLY A 107 2.72 3.63 -13.22
C GLY A 107 2.33 2.18 -13.53
N THR A 108 3.06 1.49 -14.40
CA THR A 108 2.82 0.07 -14.70
C THR A 108 3.26 -0.80 -13.53
N VAL A 109 4.39 -0.48 -12.89
CA VAL A 109 4.81 -1.11 -11.62
C VAL A 109 3.73 -0.95 -10.55
N ALA A 110 3.22 0.28 -10.37
CA ALA A 110 2.16 0.58 -9.40
C ALA A 110 0.90 -0.26 -9.60
N ARG A 111 0.41 -0.37 -10.85
CA ARG A 111 -0.79 -1.16 -11.18
C ARG A 111 -0.59 -2.67 -11.03
N LEU A 112 0.61 -3.17 -11.31
CA LEU A 112 0.92 -4.59 -11.06
C LEU A 112 1.03 -4.90 -9.57
N ALA A 113 1.64 -4.00 -8.80
CA ALA A 113 1.92 -4.21 -7.38
C ALA A 113 0.68 -3.97 -6.49
N ALA A 114 -0.04 -2.88 -6.72
CA ALA A 114 -1.23 -2.45 -5.99
C ALA A 114 -2.42 -2.32 -6.94
N PRO A 115 -3.00 -3.42 -7.46
CA PRO A 115 -4.20 -3.36 -8.29
C PRO A 115 -5.34 -2.62 -7.58
N SER A 116 -6.22 -1.98 -8.33
CA SER A 116 -7.40 -1.31 -7.75
C SER A 116 -8.32 -2.29 -7.04
N LEU A 117 -9.08 -1.79 -6.06
CA LEU A 117 -10.04 -2.63 -5.35
C LEU A 117 -11.09 -3.24 -6.28
N ALA A 118 -11.50 -2.50 -7.32
CA ALA A 118 -12.42 -2.99 -8.34
C ALA A 118 -11.83 -4.17 -9.15
N GLU A 119 -10.55 -4.10 -9.53
CA GLU A 119 -9.87 -5.21 -10.22
C GLU A 119 -9.72 -6.43 -9.31
N GLN A 120 -9.46 -6.23 -8.01
CA GLN A 120 -9.36 -7.32 -7.04
C GLN A 120 -10.71 -8.03 -6.86
N VAL A 121 -11.79 -7.27 -6.66
CA VAL A 121 -13.16 -7.83 -6.57
C VAL A 121 -13.55 -8.54 -7.85
N ALA A 122 -13.20 -7.99 -9.02
CA ALA A 122 -13.47 -8.65 -10.30
C ALA A 122 -12.70 -9.96 -10.50
N ALA A 123 -11.51 -10.09 -9.91
CA ALA A 123 -10.72 -11.32 -9.95
C ALA A 123 -11.26 -12.40 -9.01
N GLU A 124 -11.94 -12.01 -7.94
CA GLU A 124 -12.49 -12.91 -6.91
C GLU A 124 -13.97 -12.59 -6.62
N PRO A 125 -14.89 -12.84 -7.58
CA PRO A 125 -16.28 -12.38 -7.51
C PRO A 125 -17.10 -13.03 -6.39
N ASP A 126 -16.64 -14.17 -5.85
CA ASP A 126 -17.33 -14.90 -4.78
C ASP A 126 -17.00 -14.34 -3.37
N LEU A 127 -16.04 -13.43 -3.25
CA LEU A 127 -15.71 -12.80 -1.96
C LEU A 127 -16.71 -11.67 -1.62
N VAL A 128 -17.21 -11.70 -0.38
CA VAL A 128 -17.99 -10.60 0.20
C VAL A 128 -17.11 -9.35 0.27
N HIS A 129 -17.67 -8.18 -0.07
CA HIS A 129 -16.99 -6.89 -0.18
C HIS A 129 -15.79 -6.74 0.77
N PRO A 130 -14.59 -6.42 0.25
CA PRO A 130 -13.41 -6.21 1.09
C PRO A 130 -13.71 -5.21 2.20
N LEU A 131 -13.35 -5.56 3.44
CA LEU A 131 -13.43 -4.63 4.56
C LEU A 131 -12.27 -3.64 4.46
N VAL A 132 -12.56 -2.37 4.73
CA VAL A 132 -11.57 -1.30 4.79
C VAL A 132 -11.55 -0.66 6.17
N GLN A 133 -10.44 -0.01 6.48
CA GLN A 133 -10.20 0.70 7.73
C GLN A 133 -9.57 2.08 7.47
N ALA A 134 -10.12 3.10 8.11
CA ALA A 134 -9.50 4.41 8.26
C ALA A 134 -9.00 4.62 9.69
N LEU A 135 -7.82 5.25 9.81
CA LEU A 135 -7.29 5.74 11.08
C LEU A 135 -7.76 7.19 11.27
N LEU A 136 -8.48 7.45 12.36
CA LEU A 136 -9.05 8.76 12.65
C LEU A 136 -8.16 9.56 13.60
N PRO A 137 -8.01 10.88 13.39
CA PRO A 137 -7.54 11.78 14.43
C PRO A 137 -8.47 11.73 15.65
N VAL A 138 -7.91 11.84 16.85
CA VAL A 138 -8.67 11.79 18.11
C VAL A 138 -9.75 12.86 18.14
N ALA A 139 -9.42 14.06 17.63
CA ALA A 139 -10.34 15.20 17.58
C ALA A 139 -11.56 15.00 16.64
N GLU A 140 -11.53 14.01 15.74
CA GLU A 140 -12.64 13.72 14.83
C GLU A 140 -13.68 12.76 15.44
N VAL A 141 -13.35 12.10 16.55
CA VAL A 141 -14.20 11.04 17.15
C VAL A 141 -15.50 11.61 17.68
N ASP A 142 -15.44 12.54 18.64
CA ASP A 142 -16.65 13.11 19.27
C ASP A 142 -17.55 13.82 18.24
N PRO A 143 -17.04 14.71 17.35
CA PRO A 143 -17.88 15.35 16.34
C PRO A 143 -18.59 14.35 15.42
N ARG A 144 -17.96 13.22 15.10
CA ARG A 144 -18.56 12.19 14.25
C ARG A 144 -19.73 11.50 14.96
N LEU A 145 -19.58 11.19 16.25
CA LEU A 145 -20.63 10.59 17.07
C LEU A 145 -21.79 11.56 17.31
N ASP A 146 -21.51 12.84 17.57
CA ASP A 146 -22.52 13.85 17.90
C ASP A 146 -23.33 14.33 16.70
N ARG A 147 -22.68 14.53 15.54
CA ARG A 147 -23.32 15.13 14.36
C ARG A 147 -24.07 14.13 13.49
N GLY A 148 -23.83 12.83 13.69
CA GLY A 148 -24.29 11.80 12.77
C GLY A 148 -23.63 11.95 11.39
N ASP A 149 -22.32 12.23 11.34
CA ASP A 149 -21.62 12.36 10.06
C ASP A 149 -21.31 10.98 9.46
N GLY A 150 -22.17 10.58 8.54
CA GLY A 150 -22.06 9.36 7.75
C GLY A 150 -21.10 9.45 6.57
N ARG A 151 -20.32 10.53 6.40
CA ARG A 151 -19.37 10.65 5.29
C ARG A 151 -17.93 10.48 5.75
N TYR A 152 -17.10 9.98 4.85
CA TYR A 152 -15.66 9.87 5.06
C TYR A 152 -14.87 10.32 3.84
N SER A 153 -13.80 11.08 4.08
CA SER A 153 -12.78 11.44 3.10
C SER A 153 -11.42 11.25 3.74
N GLY A 154 -10.47 10.68 3.01
CA GLY A 154 -9.14 10.43 3.54
C GLY A 154 -8.56 9.11 3.09
N TYR A 155 -7.52 8.68 3.79
CA TYR A 155 -6.83 7.42 3.53
C TYR A 155 -7.59 6.23 4.14
N VAL A 156 -7.68 5.18 3.33
CA VAL A 156 -8.31 3.91 3.70
C VAL A 156 -7.41 2.76 3.30
N HIS A 157 -7.36 1.78 4.17
CA HIS A 157 -6.49 0.62 4.05
C HIS A 157 -7.37 -0.61 3.98
N GLN A 158 -6.97 -1.61 3.21
CA GLN A 158 -7.69 -2.89 3.28
C GLN A 158 -7.46 -3.50 4.66
N LEU A 159 -8.54 -3.95 5.30
CA LEU A 159 -8.49 -4.43 6.68
C LEU A 159 -7.49 -5.60 6.79
N HIS A 160 -7.46 -6.50 5.80
CA HIS A 160 -6.55 -7.64 5.78
C HIS A 160 -5.05 -7.26 5.86
N ASP A 161 -4.67 -6.11 5.26
CA ASP A 161 -3.28 -5.63 5.27
C ASP A 161 -2.86 -5.09 6.65
N VAL A 162 -3.81 -4.70 7.51
CA VAL A 162 -3.53 -4.07 8.82
C VAL A 162 -3.95 -4.89 10.03
N LEU A 163 -4.77 -5.95 9.86
CA LEU A 163 -5.29 -6.77 10.96
C LEU A 163 -4.21 -7.40 11.85
N HIS A 164 -3.05 -7.71 11.28
CA HIS A 164 -1.95 -8.31 12.02
C HIS A 164 -1.20 -7.31 12.93
N ILE A 165 -1.49 -6.02 12.81
CA ILE A 165 -0.80 -4.94 13.52
C ILE A 165 -1.59 -4.57 14.77
N ALA A 166 -1.31 -5.30 15.86
CA ALA A 166 -2.10 -5.25 17.08
C ALA A 166 -1.71 -4.14 18.07
N THR A 167 -0.87 -3.17 17.68
CA THR A 167 -0.47 -2.06 18.59
C THR A 167 -0.74 -0.71 17.94
N PRO A 168 -1.24 0.29 18.69
CA PRO A 168 -1.50 1.64 18.18
C PRO A 168 -0.28 2.27 17.51
N THR A 169 0.87 2.31 18.20
CA THR A 169 2.12 2.87 17.66
C THR A 169 2.65 2.07 16.47
N GLY A 170 2.48 0.74 16.48
CA GLY A 170 2.83 -0.12 15.35
C GLY A 170 1.99 0.21 14.12
N LEU A 171 0.69 0.43 14.28
CA LEU A 171 -0.21 0.81 13.20
C LEU A 171 0.15 2.20 12.64
N VAL A 172 0.30 3.20 13.50
CA VAL A 172 0.70 4.56 13.07
C VAL A 172 2.02 4.52 12.29
N ARG A 173 3.01 3.74 12.75
CA ARG A 173 4.28 3.54 12.04
C ARG A 173 4.08 2.85 10.70
N ALA A 174 3.34 1.75 10.67
CA ALA A 174 3.08 0.96 9.47
C ALA A 174 2.38 1.74 8.37
N LEU A 175 1.60 2.77 8.73
CA LEU A 175 0.96 3.70 7.79
C LEU A 175 1.86 4.89 7.41
N GLY A 176 3.10 4.95 7.89
CA GLY A 176 4.00 6.08 7.63
C GLY A 176 3.60 7.37 8.34
N ARG A 177 2.70 7.31 9.33
CA ARG A 177 2.10 8.48 10.00
C ARG A 177 2.71 8.80 11.37
N SER A 178 3.93 8.33 11.62
CA SER A 178 4.63 8.57 12.90
C SER A 178 4.77 10.07 13.26
N GLY A 179 4.83 10.96 12.26
CA GLY A 179 4.86 12.42 12.48
C GLY A 179 3.56 12.99 13.04
N ASP A 180 2.43 12.33 12.75
CA ASP A 180 1.09 12.73 13.17
C ASP A 180 0.71 12.12 14.53
N GLY A 181 1.65 11.43 15.20
CA GLY A 181 1.42 10.72 16.46
C GLY A 181 0.62 11.51 17.50
N PRO A 182 0.93 12.79 17.77
CA PRO A 182 0.17 13.61 18.74
C PRO A 182 -1.31 13.84 18.39
N GLU A 183 -1.68 13.76 17.11
CA GLU A 183 -3.07 13.93 16.65
C GLU A 183 -3.82 12.59 16.58
N LEU A 184 -3.10 11.49 16.38
CA LEU A 184 -3.65 10.15 16.14
C LEU A 184 -3.72 9.30 17.40
N VAL A 185 -2.78 9.47 18.33
CA VAL A 185 -2.67 8.65 19.54
C VAL A 185 -3.25 9.44 20.71
N GLY A 186 -4.31 8.93 21.31
CA GLY A 186 -4.95 9.55 22.46
C GLY A 186 -4.10 9.47 23.73
N ASP A 187 -4.50 10.18 24.78
CA ASP A 187 -3.79 10.26 26.06
C ASP A 187 -3.52 8.89 26.72
N ARG A 188 -4.33 7.88 26.40
CA ARG A 188 -4.19 6.49 26.88
C ARG A 188 -3.36 5.60 25.98
N GLY A 189 -2.67 6.16 24.99
CA GLY A 189 -1.90 5.40 24.00
C GLY A 189 -2.76 4.67 22.96
N SER A 190 -4.08 4.90 22.93
CA SER A 190 -5.01 4.26 22.01
C SER A 190 -5.16 5.03 20.69
N VAL A 191 -5.64 4.34 19.65
CA VAL A 191 -6.00 4.94 18.35
C VAL A 191 -7.43 4.62 17.98
N PHE A 192 -8.06 5.46 17.16
CA PHE A 192 -9.44 5.28 16.72
C PHE A 192 -9.53 4.85 15.25
N LEU A 193 -10.35 3.83 15.00
CA LEU A 193 -10.44 3.15 13.72
C LEU A 193 -11.89 3.13 13.24
N LEU A 194 -12.12 3.58 12.01
CA LEU A 194 -13.41 3.47 11.34
C LEU A 194 -13.34 2.30 10.34
N ARG A 195 -14.27 1.35 10.42
CA ARG A 195 -14.29 0.14 9.58
C ARG A 195 -15.61 -0.05 8.88
N TRP A 196 -15.58 -0.43 7.60
CA TRP A 196 -16.79 -0.69 6.82
C TRP A 196 -16.49 -1.59 5.61
N PRO A 197 -17.50 -2.28 5.05
CA PRO A 197 -17.37 -2.94 3.76
C PRO A 197 -17.23 -1.91 2.65
N ALA A 198 -16.30 -2.16 1.72
CA ALA A 198 -16.08 -1.31 0.55
C ALA A 198 -17.17 -1.52 -0.51
N VAL A 199 -18.30 -0.85 -0.34
CA VAL A 199 -19.40 -0.81 -1.32
C VAL A 199 -19.03 0.19 -2.42
N GLY A 200 -19.17 -0.22 -3.69
CA GLY A 200 -18.70 0.57 -4.83
C GLY A 200 -17.17 0.62 -4.88
N PRO A 201 -16.49 -0.51 -5.19
CA PRO A 201 -15.03 -0.62 -5.08
C PRO A 201 -14.27 0.41 -5.94
N GLU A 202 -14.87 0.91 -7.02
CA GLU A 202 -14.37 2.01 -7.85
C GLU A 202 -14.19 3.35 -7.11
N LEU A 203 -14.86 3.55 -5.97
CA LEU A 203 -14.70 4.73 -5.12
C LEU A 203 -13.38 4.70 -4.33
N TYR A 204 -12.79 3.51 -4.17
CA TYR A 204 -11.55 3.26 -3.43
C TYR A 204 -10.38 3.21 -4.39
N ARG A 205 -10.00 4.39 -4.89
CA ARG A 205 -8.90 4.52 -5.84
C ARG A 205 -7.57 4.37 -5.10
N PRO A 206 -6.65 3.50 -5.57
CA PRO A 206 -5.30 3.44 -5.02
C PRO A 206 -4.64 4.82 -5.01
N ALA A 207 -3.84 5.08 -3.99
CA ALA A 207 -3.13 6.35 -3.82
C ALA A 207 -1.91 6.44 -4.75
N TYR A 208 -2.15 6.41 -6.06
CA TYR A 208 -1.12 6.66 -7.06
C TYR A 208 -0.85 8.16 -7.17
N GLY A 209 0.41 8.55 -7.14
CA GLY A 209 0.78 9.95 -7.12
C GLY A 209 2.28 10.20 -6.96
N GLY A 210 2.61 11.39 -6.49
CA GLY A 210 3.97 11.75 -6.12
C GLY A 210 3.97 12.93 -5.15
N ARG A 211 5.16 13.43 -4.82
CA ARG A 211 5.32 14.65 -3.99
C ARG A 211 5.26 15.95 -4.78
N THR A 212 5.17 15.81 -6.10
CA THR A 212 5.08 16.89 -7.08
C THR A 212 4.07 16.48 -8.14
N GLU A 213 3.58 17.45 -8.91
CA GLU A 213 2.71 17.18 -10.07
C GLU A 213 3.43 16.30 -11.10
N GLU A 214 4.72 16.54 -11.35
CA GLU A 214 5.54 15.72 -12.24
C GLU A 214 5.60 14.26 -11.77
N GLY A 215 5.82 14.03 -10.47
CA GLY A 215 5.83 12.68 -9.91
C GLY A 215 4.47 12.00 -10.00
N ARG A 216 3.38 12.75 -9.75
CA ARG A 216 2.01 12.25 -9.94
C ARG A 216 1.78 11.84 -11.39
N ASP A 217 2.17 12.67 -12.34
CA ASP A 217 1.94 12.43 -13.76
C ASP A 217 2.77 11.24 -14.27
N ALA A 218 4.00 11.05 -13.76
CA ALA A 218 4.88 9.94 -14.10
C ALA A 218 4.29 8.55 -13.77
N VAL A 219 3.45 8.45 -12.75
CA VAL A 219 2.73 7.21 -12.41
C VAL A 219 1.32 7.15 -12.99
N ALA A 220 0.91 8.14 -13.80
CA ALA A 220 -0.48 8.37 -14.21
C ALA A 220 -1.43 8.40 -12.99
N GLY A 221 -0.93 9.00 -11.91
CA GLY A 221 -1.61 9.11 -10.62
C GLY A 221 -2.52 10.32 -10.55
N TRP A 222 -3.01 10.58 -9.35
CA TRP A 222 -3.99 11.64 -9.11
C TRP A 222 -3.79 12.34 -7.76
N VAL A 223 -2.88 11.84 -6.92
CA VAL A 223 -2.56 12.38 -5.60
C VAL A 223 -1.24 13.16 -5.66
N VAL A 224 -1.20 14.33 -5.01
CA VAL A 224 0.05 15.01 -4.65
C VAL A 224 0.05 15.17 -3.13
N GLU A 225 1.10 14.69 -2.47
CA GLU A 225 1.21 14.73 -1.00
C GLU A 225 2.65 14.90 -0.52
N ASP A 226 2.81 15.34 0.72
CA ASP A 226 4.11 15.52 1.35
C ASP A 226 4.81 14.20 1.71
N ALA A 227 6.11 14.29 2.00
CA ALA A 227 6.86 13.17 2.56
C ALA A 227 6.20 12.68 3.87
N PRO A 228 6.16 11.36 4.12
CA PRO A 228 6.90 10.29 3.45
C PRO A 228 6.21 9.63 2.24
N PHE A 229 5.16 10.23 1.65
CA PHE A 229 4.40 9.63 0.54
C PHE A 229 5.29 9.11 -0.62
N VAL A 230 5.00 7.89 -1.09
CA VAL A 230 5.74 7.22 -2.19
C VAL A 230 4.94 7.24 -3.49
N GLY A 231 3.61 7.08 -3.41
CA GLY A 231 2.73 7.29 -4.55
C GLY A 231 2.57 6.10 -5.51
N LEU A 232 2.95 4.89 -5.10
CA LEU A 232 2.71 3.66 -5.87
C LEU A 232 1.62 2.77 -5.23
N GLY A 233 0.72 3.35 -4.43
CA GLY A 233 -0.45 2.66 -3.86
C GLY A 233 -0.18 1.89 -2.56
N PHE A 234 0.97 2.12 -1.92
CA PHE A 234 1.32 1.56 -0.62
C PHE A 234 1.81 2.64 0.33
N SER A 235 1.63 2.38 1.63
CA SER A 235 2.35 3.06 2.70
C SER A 235 3.87 2.92 2.49
N PRO A 236 4.68 3.91 2.91
CA PRO A 236 6.14 3.92 2.73
C PRO A 236 6.91 2.88 3.58
N GLN A 237 6.24 1.93 4.24
CA GLN A 237 6.87 0.91 5.07
C GLN A 237 7.04 -0.41 4.31
N VAL A 238 8.27 -0.71 3.89
CA VAL A 238 8.58 -1.95 3.13
C VAL A 238 8.41 -3.24 3.95
N ASP A 239 8.59 -3.16 5.28
CA ASP A 239 8.45 -4.32 6.18
C ASP A 239 7.00 -4.55 6.63
N ALA A 240 6.09 -3.64 6.29
CA ALA A 240 4.66 -3.71 6.59
C ALA A 240 3.87 -3.19 5.40
N LEU A 241 3.69 -4.06 4.39
CA LEU A 241 3.01 -3.71 3.15
C LEU A 241 1.53 -3.44 3.41
N VAL A 242 1.16 -2.17 3.38
CA VAL A 242 -0.24 -1.74 3.51
C VAL A 242 -0.66 -1.02 2.25
N ARG A 243 -1.67 -1.55 1.55
CA ARG A 243 -2.24 -0.86 0.39
C ARG A 243 -3.02 0.35 0.83
N GLU A 244 -2.72 1.48 0.21
CA GLU A 244 -3.35 2.76 0.48
C GLU A 244 -4.30 3.14 -0.65
N HIS A 245 -5.53 3.45 -0.26
CA HIS A 245 -6.55 4.02 -1.11
C HIS A 245 -6.92 5.39 -0.55
N ARG A 246 -7.36 6.30 -1.41
CA ARG A 246 -7.90 7.58 -0.98
C ARG A 246 -9.31 7.74 -1.50
N VAL A 247 -10.22 8.10 -0.60
CA VAL A 247 -11.64 8.27 -0.88
C VAL A 247 -12.07 9.72 -0.68
N HIS A 248 -13.09 10.14 -1.42
CA HIS A 248 -13.66 11.49 -1.34
C HIS A 248 -15.15 11.44 -1.11
N GLY A 249 -15.55 11.78 0.11
CA GLY A 249 -16.95 11.95 0.49
C GLY A 249 -17.78 10.69 0.36
N VAL A 250 -17.19 9.51 0.53
CA VAL A 250 -17.93 8.24 0.50
C VAL A 250 -18.94 8.22 1.65
N GLU A 251 -20.14 7.74 1.36
CA GLU A 251 -21.15 7.51 2.39
C GLU A 251 -20.85 6.17 3.07
N LEU A 252 -20.82 6.19 4.39
CA LEU A 252 -20.64 5.00 5.20
C LEU A 252 -21.87 4.12 5.05
N PRO A 253 -21.69 2.84 4.67
CA PRO A 253 -22.79 1.90 4.61
C PRO A 253 -23.32 1.64 6.03
N HIS A 254 -24.59 1.22 6.13
CA HIS A 254 -25.13 0.67 7.37
C HIS A 254 -24.17 -0.40 7.93
N ASP A 255 -24.06 -0.47 9.25
CA ASP A 255 -23.10 -1.31 9.97
C ASP A 255 -21.63 -0.90 9.84
N ALA A 256 -21.30 0.31 9.36
CA ALA A 256 -19.96 0.87 9.58
C ALA A 256 -19.69 1.02 11.09
N GLN A 257 -18.47 0.75 11.53
CA GLN A 257 -18.15 0.60 12.95
C GLN A 257 -16.99 1.52 13.34
N LEU A 258 -17.13 2.13 14.52
CA LEU A 258 -16.06 2.88 15.17
C LEU A 258 -15.46 2.02 16.29
N PHE A 259 -14.13 1.88 16.27
CA PHE A 259 -13.35 1.14 17.24
C PHE A 259 -12.29 2.03 17.89
N GLU A 260 -11.94 1.69 19.12
CA GLU A 260 -10.70 2.10 19.78
C GLU A 260 -9.79 0.87 19.90
N LEU A 261 -8.57 0.97 19.41
CA LEU A 261 -7.51 -0.01 19.64
C LEU A 261 -6.67 0.48 20.83
N GLY A 262 -6.74 -0.25 21.94
CA GLY A 262 -5.98 0.04 23.15
C GLY A 262 -4.50 -0.31 23.02
N GLU A 263 -3.68 0.24 23.91
CA GLU A 263 -2.25 -0.08 24.00
C GLU A 263 -2.01 -1.58 24.28
N ASP A 264 -2.95 -2.25 24.95
CA ASP A 264 -2.94 -3.69 25.21
C ASP A 264 -3.30 -4.55 23.98
N GLY A 265 -3.57 -3.91 22.84
CA GLY A 265 -3.97 -4.54 21.59
C GLY A 265 -5.41 -5.02 21.55
N ARG A 266 -6.23 -4.71 22.56
CA ARG A 266 -7.65 -5.01 22.53
C ARG A 266 -8.42 -3.94 21.79
N GLU A 267 -9.40 -4.39 21.02
CA GLU A 267 -10.32 -3.51 20.32
C GLU A 267 -11.63 -3.36 21.10
N HIS A 268 -12.06 -2.13 21.31
CA HIS A 268 -13.35 -1.79 21.85
C HIS A 268 -14.19 -1.09 20.80
N ARG A 269 -15.35 -1.65 20.44
CA ARG A 269 -16.29 -0.98 19.55
C ARG A 269 -17.05 0.10 20.32
N TRP A 270 -16.95 1.34 19.86
CA TRP A 270 -17.65 2.48 20.43
C TRP A 270 -19.04 2.67 19.85
N GLY A 271 -19.23 2.35 18.58
CA GLY A 271 -20.51 2.54 17.93
C GLY A 271 -20.64 1.85 16.59
N THR A 272 -21.88 1.80 16.11
CA THR A 272 -22.24 1.30 14.79
C THR A 272 -23.12 2.31 14.10
N TRP A 273 -22.83 2.60 12.84
CA TRP A 273 -23.55 3.56 12.02
C TRP A 273 -24.86 2.97 11.54
N ASP A 274 -25.97 3.62 11.87
CA ASP A 274 -27.28 3.34 11.32
C ASP A 274 -27.51 4.26 10.11
N GLY A 275 -27.22 3.72 8.91
CA GLY A 275 -27.37 4.45 7.65
C GLY A 275 -28.80 4.88 7.32
N ASP A 276 -29.82 4.22 7.87
CA ASP A 276 -31.22 4.57 7.63
C ASP A 276 -31.64 5.79 8.46
N ARG A 277 -31.09 5.88 9.69
CA ARG A 277 -31.38 6.98 10.63
C ARG A 277 -30.38 8.12 10.55
N GLY A 278 -29.24 7.92 9.91
CA GLY A 278 -28.16 8.90 9.88
C GLY A 278 -27.57 9.18 11.26
N THR A 279 -27.46 8.16 12.12
CA THR A 279 -26.98 8.30 13.51
C THR A 279 -26.06 7.17 13.91
N TRP A 280 -25.19 7.44 14.89
CA TRP A 280 -24.41 6.41 15.57
C TRP A 280 -25.21 5.75 16.69
N LEU A 281 -25.24 4.42 16.69
CA LEU A 281 -25.73 3.60 17.79
C LEU A 281 -24.53 3.27 18.68
N LEU A 282 -24.43 3.95 19.83
CA LEU A 282 -23.33 3.76 20.76
C LEU A 282 -23.39 2.38 21.42
N THR A 283 -22.24 1.71 21.49
CA THR A 283 -22.10 0.49 22.26
C THR A 283 -21.90 0.88 23.72
N PRO A 284 -22.78 0.47 24.66
CA PRO A 284 -22.58 0.78 26.06
C PRO A 284 -21.25 0.17 26.54
N PRO A 285 -20.49 0.86 27.41
CA PRO A 285 -19.26 0.29 27.96
C PRO A 285 -19.63 -1.03 28.64
N ARG A 286 -18.85 -2.09 28.39
CA ARG A 286 -18.96 -3.31 29.19
C ARG A 286 -18.64 -2.88 30.62
N TYR A 287 -19.60 -2.99 31.53
CA TYR A 287 -19.33 -2.84 32.95
C TYR A 287 -18.16 -3.76 33.28
N ALA A 288 -17.03 -3.19 33.69
CA ALA A 288 -16.00 -3.97 34.35
C ALA A 288 -16.67 -4.63 35.55
N GLU A 289 -16.53 -5.95 35.68
CA GLU A 289 -16.94 -6.66 36.88
C GLU A 289 -16.34 -5.92 38.08
N VAL A 290 -17.20 -5.31 38.88
CA VAL A 290 -16.80 -4.75 40.17
C VAL A 290 -16.34 -5.95 41.00
N PRO A 291 -15.08 -6.00 41.45
CA PRO A 291 -14.65 -7.08 42.34
C PRO A 291 -15.53 -7.02 43.59
N ALA A 292 -16.13 -8.17 43.93
CA ALA A 292 -16.96 -8.34 45.13
C ALA A 292 -16.16 -8.11 46.43
#